data_AF-A0A2W6D3W6-F1
#
_entry.id   AF-A0A2W6D3W6-F1
#
_cell.length_a   1.000
_cell.length_b   1.000
_cell.length_c   1.000
_cell.angle_alpha   90.00
_cell.angle_beta   90.00
_cell.angle_gamma   90.00
#
_symmetry.space_group_name_H-M   'P 1'
#
loop_
_entity.id
_entity.type
_entity.pdbx_description
1 polymer ?
#
loop_
_entity_poly.entity_id
_entity_poly.type
_entity_poly.pdbx_seq_one_letter_code
_entity_poly.pdbx_strand_id
1 'polypeptide(L)'
;MAIRETVRIWGRSSAPDPNGLPILHAREARALSKINDHQRCYRALGAAFESLTTTCDHEPQWCYWINSTEIHMLAGSCALDLGDPRRALDHFTTAHTAFDTGNFPAARDLSRASR
;
A
#
# COMPACT_ATOMS: atom_id res chain seq x y z
N MET A 1 -37.09 -7.39 -16.49
CA MET A 1 -36.99 -6.26 -15.54
C MET A 1 -36.10 -6.68 -14.37
N ALA A 2 -34.76 -6.72 -14.55
CA ALA A 2 -33.83 -7.15 -13.49
C ALA A 2 -32.36 -6.72 -13.71
N ILE A 3 -32.09 -5.73 -14.57
CA ILE A 3 -30.71 -5.22 -14.81
C ILE A 3 -30.50 -3.83 -14.18
N ARG A 4 -31.59 -3.12 -13.82
CA ARG A 4 -31.51 -1.79 -13.20
C ARG A 4 -31.28 -1.81 -11.68
N GLU A 5 -31.39 -2.96 -11.03
CA GLU A 5 -31.20 -3.07 -9.56
C GLU A 5 -29.75 -3.32 -9.15
N THR A 6 -28.94 -3.98 -9.97
CA THR A 6 -27.54 -4.30 -9.63
C THR A 6 -26.65 -3.06 -9.52
N VAL A 7 -26.97 -2.00 -10.28
CA VAL A 7 -26.23 -0.72 -10.23
C VAL A 7 -26.44 0.02 -8.89
N ARG A 8 -27.54 -0.23 -8.17
CA ARG A 8 -27.81 0.41 -6.87
C ARG A 8 -26.95 -0.12 -5.73
N ILE A 9 -26.32 -1.28 -5.89
CA ILE A 9 -25.46 -1.88 -4.86
C ILE A 9 -24.06 -1.21 -4.86
N TRP A 10 -23.62 -0.72 -6.02
CA TRP A 10 -22.33 -0.01 -6.19
C TRP A 10 -22.45 1.52 -6.19
N GLY A 11 -23.65 2.06 -6.03
CA GLY A 11 -23.96 3.48 -6.21
C GLY A 11 -24.03 4.31 -4.93
N ARG A 12 -23.64 3.77 -3.77
CA ARG A 12 -23.63 4.51 -2.51
C ARG A 12 -22.18 4.81 -2.15
N SER A 13 -21.82 6.09 -2.23
CA SER A 13 -20.55 6.64 -1.76
C SER A 13 -20.21 6.08 -0.38
N SER A 14 -19.26 5.15 -0.32
CA SER A 14 -18.51 4.88 0.89
C SER A 14 -17.11 5.38 0.61
N ALA A 15 -16.57 6.17 1.54
CA ALA A 15 -15.16 6.52 1.52
C ALA A 15 -14.33 5.24 1.30
N PRO A 16 -13.21 5.32 0.57
CA PRO A 16 -12.31 4.19 0.39
C PRO A 16 -12.01 3.53 1.75
N ASP A 17 -12.00 2.19 1.78
CA ASP A 17 -11.69 1.42 2.99
C ASP A 17 -10.35 1.93 3.56
N PRO A 18 -10.32 2.44 4.80
CA PRO A 18 -9.10 2.97 5.41
C PRO A 18 -7.94 1.97 5.36
N ASN A 19 -8.22 0.66 5.47
CA ASN A 19 -7.20 -0.38 5.43
C ASN A 19 -6.57 -0.56 4.04
N GLY A 20 -7.28 -0.15 2.98
CA GLY A 20 -6.79 -0.16 1.60
C GLY A 20 -6.06 1.11 1.18
N LEU A 21 -6.18 2.20 1.93
CA LEU A 21 -5.58 3.49 1.57
C LEU A 21 -4.06 3.44 1.38
N PRO A 22 -3.26 2.77 2.24
CA PRO A 22 -1.82 2.72 2.06
C PRO A 22 -1.41 2.18 0.69
N ILE A 23 -2.01 1.06 0.27
CA ILE A 23 -1.66 0.45 -1.02
C ILE A 23 -2.21 1.24 -2.21
N LEU A 24 -3.37 1.90 -2.07
CA LEU A 24 -3.91 2.76 -3.12
C LEU A 24 -2.98 3.95 -3.40
N HIS A 25 -2.52 4.64 -2.36
CA HIS A 25 -1.55 5.72 -2.48
C HIS A 25 -0.19 5.25 -3.02
N ALA A 26 0.29 4.08 -2.60
CA ALA A 26 1.53 3.52 -3.14
C ALA A 26 1.42 3.16 -4.63
N ARG A 27 0.25 2.69 -5.09
CA ARG A 27 -0.01 2.45 -6.52
C ARG A 27 -0.09 3.75 -7.32
N GLU A 28 -0.70 4.79 -6.76
CA GLU A 28 -0.69 6.14 -7.35
C GLU A 28 0.75 6.65 -7.51
N ALA A 29 1.57 6.55 -6.45
CA ALA A 29 2.98 6.90 -6.51
C ALA A 29 3.72 6.12 -7.61
N ARG A 30 3.45 4.81 -7.74
CA ARG A 30 4.07 3.99 -8.77
C ARG A 30 3.73 4.50 -10.18
N ALA A 31 2.47 4.84 -10.43
CA ALA A 31 2.05 5.41 -11.71
C ALA A 31 2.74 6.76 -11.98
N LEU A 32 2.84 7.62 -10.97
CA LEU A 32 3.51 8.93 -11.07
C LEU A 32 5.02 8.80 -11.31
N SER A 33 5.66 7.81 -10.70
CA SER A 33 7.09 7.53 -10.92
C SER A 33 7.39 7.16 -12.38
N LYS A 34 6.48 6.43 -13.04
CA LYS A 34 6.61 6.03 -14.45
C LYS A 34 6.52 7.19 -15.44
N ILE A 35 5.94 8.31 -15.03
CA ILE A 35 5.86 9.54 -15.84
C ILE A 35 6.83 10.63 -15.35
N ASN A 36 7.77 10.26 -14.45
CA ASN A 36 8.78 11.14 -13.89
C ASN A 36 8.23 12.35 -13.10
N ASP A 37 7.04 12.24 -12.51
CA ASP A 37 6.47 13.29 -11.65
C ASP A 37 6.94 13.12 -10.20
N HIS A 38 8.13 13.65 -9.91
CA HIS A 38 8.77 13.54 -8.60
C HIS A 38 7.89 14.09 -7.46
N GLN A 39 7.32 15.27 -7.65
CA GLN A 39 6.61 15.97 -6.58
C GLN A 39 5.34 15.23 -6.17
N ARG A 40 4.52 14.82 -7.15
CA ARG A 40 3.30 14.07 -6.84
C ARG A 40 3.62 12.67 -6.37
N CYS A 41 4.62 12.01 -6.94
CA CYS A 41 5.06 10.68 -6.50
C CYS A 41 5.43 10.69 -5.01
N TYR A 42 6.29 11.62 -4.57
CA TYR A 42 6.71 11.69 -3.18
C TYR A 42 5.58 12.10 -2.23
N ARG A 43 4.65 12.94 -2.68
CA ARG A 43 3.44 13.27 -1.92
C ARG A 43 2.56 12.03 -1.71
N ALA A 44 2.31 11.26 -2.77
CA ALA A 44 1.53 10.03 -2.68
C ALA A 44 2.21 8.99 -1.78
N LEU A 45 3.55 8.86 -1.83
CA LEU A 45 4.28 8.01 -0.89
C LEU A 45 4.13 8.48 0.56
N GLY A 46 4.18 9.79 0.82
CA GLY A 46 3.91 10.35 2.15
C GLY A 46 2.52 9.95 2.66
N ALA A 47 1.49 10.13 1.83
CA ALA A 47 0.11 9.73 2.16
C ALA A 47 -0.02 8.22 2.41
N ALA A 48 0.73 7.39 1.67
CA ALA A 48 0.76 5.94 1.91
C ALA A 48 1.30 5.59 3.30
N PHE A 49 2.40 6.21 3.71
CA PHE A 49 2.99 6.00 5.05
C PHE A 49 2.10 6.56 6.17
N GLU A 50 1.50 7.74 5.96
CA GLU A 50 0.56 8.33 6.93
C GLU A 50 -0.66 7.42 7.12
N SER A 51 -1.19 6.84 6.04
CA SER A 51 -2.35 5.95 6.10
C SER A 51 -2.08 4.67 6.91
N LEU A 52 -0.83 4.19 6.98
CA LEU A 52 -0.47 3.03 7.82
C LEU A 52 -0.65 3.30 9.32
N THR A 53 -0.66 4.57 9.74
CA THR A 53 -0.84 4.93 11.16
C THR A 53 -2.31 4.91 11.58
N THR A 54 -3.23 4.79 10.63
CA THR A 54 -4.66 4.76 10.90
C THR A 54 -5.08 3.34 11.27
N THR A 55 -5.27 3.09 12.57
CA THR A 55 -5.81 1.81 13.06
C THR A 55 -7.31 1.73 12.78
N CYS A 56 -7.76 0.65 12.15
CA CYS A 56 -9.18 0.32 12.02
C CYS A 56 -9.50 -0.92 12.87
N ASP A 57 -10.61 -0.90 13.59
CA ASP A 57 -11.05 -2.02 14.45
C ASP A 57 -11.39 -3.30 13.67
N HIS A 58 -11.56 -3.19 12.35
CA HIS A 58 -11.87 -4.32 11.48
C HIS A 58 -10.93 -4.33 10.28
N GLU A 59 -9.78 -5.01 10.41
CA GLU A 59 -8.89 -5.24 9.29
C GLU A 59 -9.43 -6.40 8.42
N PRO A 60 -9.81 -6.14 7.16
CA PRO A 60 -10.26 -7.19 6.26
C PRO A 60 -9.14 -8.19 5.99
N GLN A 61 -9.49 -9.47 5.86
CA GLN A 61 -8.49 -10.52 5.57
C GLN A 61 -7.66 -10.26 4.31
N TRP A 62 -8.18 -9.54 3.31
CA TRP A 62 -7.43 -9.24 2.09
C TRP A 62 -6.29 -8.23 2.29
N CYS A 63 -6.28 -7.47 3.40
CA CYS A 63 -5.26 -6.47 3.74
C CYS A 63 -4.01 -7.06 4.38
N TYR A 64 -3.99 -8.35 4.72
CA TYR A 64 -2.96 -8.98 5.58
C TYR A 64 -1.50 -8.71 5.20
N TRP A 65 -1.22 -8.41 3.93
CA TRP A 65 0.11 -8.20 3.38
C TRP A 65 0.51 -6.73 3.32
N ILE A 66 -0.42 -5.80 3.54
CA ILE A 66 -0.20 -4.36 3.50
C ILE A 66 0.46 -3.94 4.82
N ASN A 67 1.72 -3.53 4.75
CA ASN A 67 2.49 -3.09 5.92
C ASN A 67 3.60 -2.12 5.49
N SER A 68 4.32 -1.55 6.46
CA SER A 68 5.40 -0.60 6.20
C SER A 68 6.51 -1.17 5.33
N THR A 69 6.84 -2.46 5.46
CA THR A 69 7.84 -3.14 4.62
C THR A 69 7.43 -3.09 3.14
N GLU A 70 6.18 -3.43 2.84
CA GLU A 70 5.63 -3.39 1.47
C GLU A 70 5.65 -1.97 0.91
N ILE A 71 5.22 -0.97 1.70
CA ILE A 71 5.24 0.43 1.27
C ILE A 71 6.69 0.92 1.03
N HIS A 72 7.66 0.48 1.84
CA HIS A 72 9.08 0.76 1.59
C HIS A 72 9.61 0.11 0.31
N MET A 73 9.23 -1.13 -0.01
CA MET A 73 9.61 -1.76 -1.27
C MET A 73 9.08 -0.99 -2.49
N LEU A 74 7.82 -0.53 -2.42
CA LEU A 74 7.22 0.29 -3.47
C LEU A 74 7.89 1.67 -3.57
N ALA A 75 8.20 2.31 -2.44
CA ALA A 75 8.90 3.59 -2.39
C ALA A 75 10.30 3.50 -3.01
N GLY A 76 11.06 2.44 -2.71
CA GLY A 76 12.37 2.19 -3.31
C GLY A 76 12.29 2.00 -4.83
N SER A 77 11.28 1.28 -5.30
CA SER A 77 11.02 1.09 -6.73
C SER A 77 10.67 2.41 -7.45
N CYS A 78 9.88 3.27 -6.80
CA CYS A 78 9.57 4.60 -7.33
C CYS A 78 10.82 5.48 -7.40
N ALA A 79 11.68 5.43 -6.38
CA ALA A 79 12.93 6.20 -6.37
C ALA A 79 13.89 5.77 -7.50
N LEU A 80 13.97 4.48 -7.82
CA LEU A 80 14.73 4.00 -8.98
C LEU A 80 14.20 4.56 -10.30
N ASP A 81 12.89 4.50 -10.51
CA ASP A 81 12.26 5.05 -11.73
C ASP A 81 12.52 6.55 -11.89
N LEU A 82 12.60 7.28 -10.77
CA LEU A 82 12.88 8.72 -10.71
C LEU A 82 14.38 9.06 -10.73
N GLY A 83 15.27 8.07 -10.87
CA GLY A 83 16.71 8.30 -10.93
C GLY A 83 17.37 8.70 -9.61
N ASP A 84 16.77 8.35 -8.46
CA ASP A 84 17.33 8.56 -7.11
C ASP A 84 17.74 7.22 -6.46
N PRO A 85 18.89 6.64 -6.87
CA PRO A 85 19.33 5.33 -6.36
C PRO A 85 19.70 5.36 -4.88
N ARG A 86 20.11 6.52 -4.35
CA ARG A 86 20.45 6.66 -2.92
C ARG A 86 19.18 6.49 -2.08
N ARG A 87 18.11 7.20 -2.44
CA ARG A 87 16.82 7.07 -1.75
C ARG A 87 16.21 5.68 -1.93
N ALA A 88 16.41 5.06 -3.09
CA ALA A 88 16.01 3.67 -3.30
C ALA A 88 16.70 2.72 -2.31
N LEU A 89 18.02 2.85 -2.16
CA LEU A 89 18.80 2.05 -1.24
C LEU A 89 18.35 2.25 0.23
N ASP A 90 18.08 3.48 0.64
CA ASP A 90 17.57 3.80 1.98
C ASP A 90 16.26 3.03 2.27
N HIS A 91 15.31 3.06 1.32
CA HIS A 91 14.04 2.35 1.44
C HIS A 91 14.18 0.84 1.42
N PHE A 92 14.98 0.27 0.50
CA PHE A 92 15.19 -1.18 0.45
C PHE A 92 15.93 -1.70 1.68
N THR A 93 16.88 -0.93 2.22
CA THR A 93 17.56 -1.30 3.47
C THR A 93 16.57 -1.35 4.63
N THR A 94 15.70 -0.35 4.74
CA THR A 94 14.66 -0.32 5.78
C THR A 94 13.70 -1.50 5.65
N ALA A 95 13.23 -1.79 4.43
CA ALA A 95 12.39 -2.96 4.16
C ALA A 95 13.10 -4.28 4.52
N HIS A 96 14.36 -4.43 4.14
CA HIS A 96 15.15 -5.62 4.42
C HIS A 96 15.36 -5.85 5.92
N THR A 97 15.72 -4.81 6.68
CA THR A 97 15.88 -4.92 8.14
C THR A 97 14.57 -5.31 8.83
N ALA A 98 13.43 -4.77 8.38
CA ALA A 98 12.12 -5.13 8.91
C ALA A 98 11.73 -6.59 8.57
N PHE A 99 12.06 -7.03 7.35
CA PHE A 99 11.87 -8.42 6.89
C PHE A 99 12.67 -9.40 7.75
N ASP A 100 13.95 -9.13 7.97
CA ASP A 100 14.86 -9.99 8.73
C ASP A 100 14.49 -10.11 10.21
N THR A 101 13.89 -9.06 10.79
CA THR A 101 13.43 -9.06 12.19
C THR A 101 12.14 -9.88 12.37
N GLY A 102 11.59 -10.46 11.29
CA GLY A 102 10.36 -11.27 11.35
C GLY A 102 9.11 -10.44 11.63
N ASN A 103 9.16 -9.12 11.42
CA ASN A 103 8.05 -8.21 11.65
C ASN A 103 7.03 -8.27 10.50
N PHE A 104 6.54 -9.47 10.21
CA PHE A 104 5.37 -9.69 9.35
C PHE A 104 4.16 -9.85 10.26
N PRO A 105 3.17 -8.94 10.21
CA PRO A 105 1.91 -9.19 10.90
C PRO A 105 1.25 -10.50 10.44
N ALA A 106 1.51 -10.96 9.20
CA ALA A 106 0.84 -12.10 8.58
C ALA A 106 1.58 -13.44 8.50
N ALA A 107 2.88 -13.52 8.84
CA ALA A 107 3.55 -14.83 8.86
C ALA A 107 2.92 -15.78 9.89
N ARG A 108 2.22 -15.23 10.91
CA ARG A 108 1.45 -16.00 11.88
C ARG A 108 0.11 -16.50 11.34
N ASP A 109 -0.50 -15.83 10.36
CA ASP A 109 -1.89 -16.09 9.93
C ASP A 109 -2.05 -16.76 8.54
N LEU A 110 -1.02 -16.79 7.69
CA LEU A 110 -1.08 -17.60 6.46
C LEU A 110 -1.29 -19.10 6.73
N SER A 111 -0.93 -19.58 7.92
CA SER A 111 -1.22 -20.92 8.43
C SER A 111 -2.71 -21.17 8.76
N ARG A 112 -3.52 -20.10 8.82
CA ARG A 112 -4.95 -20.10 9.14
C ARG A 112 -5.83 -19.69 7.97
N ALA A 113 -5.35 -18.81 7.08
CA ALA A 113 -6.07 -18.38 5.88
C ALA A 113 -6.16 -19.47 4.77
N SER A 114 -5.40 -20.56 4.91
CA SER A 114 -5.34 -21.69 3.99
C SER A 114 -6.18 -22.90 4.44
N ARG A 115 -7.07 -22.72 5.43
CA ARG A 115 -8.00 -23.74 5.93
C ARG A 115 -9.46 -23.40 5.66
#